data_AF-A0A946ILX6-F1
#
_entry.id   AF-A0A946ILX6-F1
#
_cell.length_a   1.000
_cell.length_b   1.000
_cell.length_c   1.000
_cell.angle_alpha   90.00
_cell.angle_beta   90.00
_cell.angle_gamma   90.00
#
_symmetry.space_group_name_H-M   'P 1'
#
loop_
_entity.id
_entity.type
_entity.pdbx_description
1 polymer ?
#
loop_
_entity_poly.entity_id
_entity_poly.type
_entity_poly.pdbx_seq_one_letter_code
_entity_poly.pdbx_strand_id
1 'polypeptide(L)'
;MDFLPLFHNLKGRQVLVVGGGDVAVRKVRLVYEASALVTVVAKEFCPDLLEIARVDQKSGHNAINLITAPYDHSHMVDLAPIVLVIATTNDRKLNHLVSEHAQANNILVNVVDGPAFSTVIFPSIVDRSPIQIAISSGGDAPVLVRLLRTQLEGLIPTGTSHLASLAGRFRETVKAKFSSGLDRKAFWEGIFSGPVAEQAYANNTAEAERLLSDALDNHSNIEIGEVYLVGAGPGDPDLLTFKALRLMQQADIVFYDPDVSAKVLNLVRRDASRVHVGRAESKHPVTQENISQTMIESATQGNRVVRLVDGDPLIAGKSSLEIEALMEHKTPFQVVPGITAAAGSISHAEDPLTDKRNDSDITI
;
A
#
# COMPACT_ATOMS: atom_id res chain seq x y z
N MET A 1 14.56 3.88 8.03
CA MET A 1 13.35 3.04 8.15
C MET A 1 13.67 2.02 9.22
N ASP A 2 13.09 2.17 10.40
CA ASP A 2 13.50 1.40 11.58
C ASP A 2 12.77 0.06 11.71
N PHE A 3 11.60 -0.07 11.08
CA PHE A 3 10.81 -1.30 11.01
C PHE A 3 10.39 -1.60 9.57
N LEU A 4 10.50 -2.88 9.17
CA LEU A 4 9.96 -3.39 7.91
C LEU A 4 8.49 -3.82 8.13
N PRO A 5 7.51 -3.21 7.44
CA PRO A 5 6.11 -3.61 7.57
C PRO A 5 5.86 -4.95 6.87
N LEU A 6 5.60 -5.99 7.67
CA LEU A 6 5.27 -7.34 7.19
C LEU A 6 3.97 -7.83 7.85
N PHE A 7 3.22 -8.65 7.11
CA PHE A 7 2.06 -9.38 7.63
C PHE A 7 2.49 -10.80 8.02
N HIS A 8 2.39 -11.14 9.31
CA HIS A 8 2.80 -12.45 9.83
C HIS A 8 1.60 -13.40 9.83
N ASN A 9 1.71 -14.54 9.14
CA ASN A 9 0.70 -15.60 9.20
C ASN A 9 0.84 -16.40 10.50
N LEU A 10 -0.05 -16.16 11.47
CA LEU A 10 -0.04 -16.81 12.78
C LEU A 10 -0.94 -18.06 12.85
N LYS A 11 -1.58 -18.46 11.75
CA LYS A 11 -2.52 -19.59 11.74
C LYS A 11 -1.87 -20.88 12.26
N GLY A 12 -2.35 -21.37 13.40
CA GLY A 12 -1.86 -22.58 14.06
C GLY A 12 -0.44 -22.45 14.65
N ARG A 13 0.09 -21.23 14.80
CA ARG A 13 1.43 -20.97 15.36
C ARG A 13 1.32 -20.59 16.83
N GLN A 14 2.32 -20.98 17.63
CA GLN A 14 2.35 -20.71 19.06
C GLN A 14 2.79 -19.27 19.36
N VAL A 15 2.00 -18.58 20.19
CA VAL A 15 2.28 -17.23 20.69
C VAL A 15 2.25 -17.27 22.21
N LEU A 16 3.32 -16.76 22.83
CA LEU A 16 3.40 -16.63 24.28
C LEU A 16 3.07 -15.20 24.69
N VAL A 17 2.16 -15.05 25.64
CA VAL A 17 1.85 -13.77 26.29
C VAL A 17 2.24 -13.88 27.76
N VAL A 18 3.08 -12.95 28.23
CA VAL A 18 3.49 -12.87 29.64
C VAL A 18 2.76 -11.70 30.29
N GLY A 19 1.90 -12.00 31.27
CA GLY A 19 1.00 -11.06 31.93
C GLY A 19 -0.48 -11.40 31.71
N GLY A 20 -1.30 -11.12 32.73
CA GLY A 20 -2.72 -11.50 32.78
C GLY A 20 -3.69 -10.33 32.98
N GLY A 21 -3.27 -9.09 32.71
CA GLY A 21 -4.09 -7.89 32.87
C GLY A 21 -4.78 -7.41 31.59
N ASP A 22 -5.38 -6.23 31.64
CA ASP A 22 -6.18 -5.67 30.51
C ASP A 22 -5.35 -5.43 29.23
N VAL A 23 -4.06 -5.14 29.38
CA VAL A 23 -3.14 -5.02 28.23
C VAL A 23 -2.98 -6.37 27.53
N ALA A 24 -2.87 -7.45 28.31
CA ALA A 24 -2.78 -8.81 27.78
C ALA A 24 -4.06 -9.19 27.02
N VAL A 25 -5.25 -8.85 27.55
CA VAL A 25 -6.54 -9.08 26.86
C VAL A 25 -6.52 -8.57 25.43
N ARG A 26 -6.09 -7.32 25.23
CA ARG A 26 -6.07 -6.68 23.90
C ARG A 26 -5.13 -7.39 22.93
N LYS A 27 -3.98 -7.88 23.44
CA LYS A 27 -2.99 -8.59 22.64
C LYS A 27 -3.44 -10.01 22.32
N VAL A 28 -3.98 -10.72 23.30
CA VAL A 28 -4.55 -12.07 23.14
C VAL A 28 -5.66 -12.06 22.11
N ARG A 29 -6.62 -11.13 22.18
CA ARG A 29 -7.70 -11.01 21.18
C ARG A 29 -7.16 -10.88 19.76
N LEU A 30 -6.19 -9.99 19.56
CA LEU A 30 -5.62 -9.72 18.24
C LEU A 30 -4.91 -10.94 17.62
N VAL A 31 -4.08 -11.64 18.40
CA VAL A 31 -3.38 -12.83 17.87
C VAL A 31 -4.31 -14.04 17.76
N TYR A 32 -5.33 -14.15 18.63
CA TYR A 32 -6.37 -15.17 18.54
C TYR A 32 -7.25 -14.99 17.30
N GLU A 33 -7.65 -13.76 16.97
CA GLU A 33 -8.35 -13.43 15.71
C GLU A 33 -7.50 -13.81 14.48
N ALA A 34 -6.17 -13.69 14.57
CA ALA A 34 -5.23 -14.19 13.57
C ALA A 34 -5.01 -15.72 13.59
N SER A 35 -5.86 -16.46 14.31
CA SER A 35 -5.84 -17.93 14.44
C SER A 35 -4.56 -18.50 15.07
N ALA A 36 -3.91 -17.74 15.97
CA ALA A 36 -2.79 -18.22 16.76
C ALA A 36 -3.24 -19.22 17.86
N LEU A 37 -2.33 -20.11 18.24
CA LEU A 37 -2.41 -20.87 19.47
C LEU A 37 -1.74 -20.03 20.56
N VAL A 38 -2.51 -19.59 21.56
CA VAL A 38 -2.08 -18.59 22.53
C VAL A 38 -1.87 -19.23 23.89
N THR A 39 -0.64 -19.17 24.40
CA THR A 39 -0.36 -19.50 25.79
C THR A 39 -0.14 -18.22 26.58
N VAL A 40 -0.87 -18.04 27.68
CA VAL A 40 -0.75 -16.89 28.57
C VAL A 40 -0.18 -17.35 29.91
N VAL A 41 0.95 -16.78 30.33
CA VAL A 41 1.59 -17.07 31.62
C VAL A 41 1.42 -15.85 32.54
N ALA A 42 0.77 -16.04 33.68
CA ALA A 42 0.61 -15.00 34.68
C ALA A 42 0.34 -15.59 36.08
N LYS A 43 0.63 -14.81 37.12
CA LYS A 43 0.27 -15.18 38.50
C LYS A 43 -1.25 -15.14 38.73
N GLU A 44 -1.92 -14.21 38.05
CA GLU A 44 -3.35 -13.95 38.13
C GLU A 44 -3.86 -13.51 36.75
N PHE A 45 -5.14 -13.77 36.49
CA PHE A 45 -5.81 -13.41 35.24
C PHE A 45 -7.03 -12.54 35.52
N CYS A 46 -7.21 -11.48 34.73
CA CYS A 46 -8.43 -10.68 34.80
C CYS A 46 -9.65 -11.45 34.25
N PRO A 47 -10.88 -11.06 34.62
CA PRO A 47 -12.11 -11.76 34.21
C PRO A 47 -12.26 -11.92 32.70
N ASP A 48 -11.82 -10.93 31.91
CA ASP A 48 -11.93 -10.95 30.45
C ASP A 48 -11.07 -12.05 29.81
N LEU A 49 -9.86 -12.32 30.33
CA LEU A 49 -9.02 -13.42 29.84
C LEU A 49 -9.64 -14.78 30.15
N LEU A 50 -10.22 -14.91 31.35
CA LEU A 50 -10.90 -16.14 31.77
C LEU A 50 -12.12 -16.41 30.87
N GLU A 51 -12.92 -15.38 30.54
CA GLU A 51 -14.06 -15.54 29.65
C GLU A 51 -13.61 -15.87 28.22
N ILE A 52 -12.56 -15.24 27.71
CA ILE A 52 -11.99 -15.56 26.40
C ILE A 52 -11.58 -17.05 26.32
N ALA A 53 -10.85 -17.55 27.31
CA ALA A 53 -10.46 -18.96 27.37
C ALA A 53 -11.69 -19.89 27.49
N ARG A 54 -12.71 -19.50 28.26
CA ARG A 54 -13.94 -20.27 28.41
C ARG A 54 -14.74 -20.37 27.12
N VAL A 55 -14.84 -19.27 26.37
CA VAL A 55 -15.52 -19.24 25.06
C VAL A 55 -14.77 -20.11 24.05
N ASP A 56 -13.44 -20.01 23.99
CA ASP A 56 -12.59 -20.84 23.13
C ASP A 56 -12.79 -22.35 23.37
N GLN A 57 -12.81 -22.78 24.63
CA GLN A 57 -13.07 -24.17 25.01
C GLN A 57 -14.48 -24.62 24.61
N LYS A 58 -15.50 -23.79 24.82
CA LYS A 58 -16.89 -24.10 24.44
C LYS A 58 -17.09 -24.23 22.93
N SER A 59 -16.35 -23.44 22.15
CA SER A 59 -16.34 -23.53 20.69
C SER A 59 -15.53 -24.73 20.18
N GLY A 60 -14.83 -25.46 21.06
CA GLY A 60 -14.02 -26.63 20.69
C GLY A 60 -12.70 -26.29 20.00
N HIS A 61 -12.33 -25.01 19.94
CA HIS A 61 -11.09 -24.56 19.31
C HIS A 61 -9.87 -24.95 20.13
N ASN A 62 -9.95 -24.85 21.47
CA ASN A 62 -8.86 -25.15 22.40
C ASN A 62 -7.53 -24.47 22.03
N ALA A 63 -7.62 -23.24 21.50
CA ALA A 63 -6.45 -22.47 21.08
C ALA A 63 -5.89 -21.59 22.19
N ILE A 64 -6.57 -21.46 23.34
CA ILE A 64 -6.12 -20.61 24.46
C ILE A 64 -5.77 -21.46 25.67
N ASN A 65 -4.50 -21.38 26.09
CA ASN A 65 -3.97 -22.05 27.26
C ASN A 65 -3.55 -21.01 28.32
N LEU A 66 -4.06 -21.13 29.55
CA LEU A 66 -3.71 -20.25 30.67
C LEU A 66 -2.86 -21.01 31.67
N ILE A 67 -1.66 -20.49 31.96
CA ILE A 67 -0.72 -21.06 32.93
C ILE A 67 -0.62 -20.11 34.12
N THR A 68 -1.18 -20.54 35.26
CA THR A 68 -1.13 -19.81 36.52
C THR A 68 0.21 -20.01 37.21
N ALA A 69 1.22 -19.23 36.85
CA ALA A 69 2.57 -19.31 37.39
C ALA A 69 3.34 -17.99 37.25
N PRO A 70 4.39 -17.74 38.06
CA PRO A 70 5.40 -16.76 37.67
C PRO A 70 6.07 -17.15 36.35
N TYR A 71 6.49 -16.16 35.55
CA TYR A 71 7.26 -16.43 34.35
C TYR A 71 8.59 -17.11 34.70
N ASP A 72 8.97 -18.05 33.83
CA ASP A 72 10.22 -18.80 33.85
C ASP A 72 10.63 -19.05 32.39
N HIS A 73 11.93 -19.18 32.12
CA HIS A 73 12.47 -19.39 30.77
C HIS A 73 11.95 -20.69 30.14
N SER A 74 11.68 -21.74 30.93
CA SER A 74 11.07 -23.00 30.47
C SER A 74 9.78 -22.78 29.64
N HIS A 75 8.95 -21.79 29.99
CA HIS A 75 7.74 -21.49 29.23
C HIS A 75 8.00 -21.04 27.79
N MET A 76 9.23 -20.68 27.42
CA MET A 76 9.60 -20.37 26.04
C MET A 76 10.21 -21.56 25.30
N VAL A 77 10.90 -22.45 26.01
CA VAL A 77 11.72 -23.51 25.41
C VAL A 77 11.05 -24.89 25.45
N ASP A 78 10.20 -25.14 26.44
CA ASP A 78 9.52 -26.43 26.62
C ASP A 78 8.18 -26.50 25.89
N LEU A 79 7.65 -25.35 25.46
CA LEU A 79 6.46 -25.29 24.63
C LEU A 79 6.81 -25.59 23.16
N ALA A 80 5.81 -25.99 22.38
CA ALA A 80 5.95 -26.10 20.93
C ALA A 80 6.48 -24.78 20.33
N PRO A 81 7.21 -24.82 19.19
CA PRO A 81 8.02 -23.69 18.71
C PRO A 81 7.25 -22.36 18.67
N ILE A 82 7.59 -21.47 19.61
CA ILE A 82 6.98 -20.16 19.76
C ILE A 82 7.56 -19.23 18.70
N VAL A 83 6.67 -18.53 17.96
CA VAL A 83 7.09 -17.59 16.92
C VAL A 83 7.06 -16.13 17.36
N LEU A 84 6.29 -15.84 18.41
CA LEU A 84 6.06 -14.49 18.91
C LEU A 84 5.86 -14.53 20.43
N VAL A 85 6.55 -13.63 21.11
CA VAL A 85 6.40 -13.36 22.54
C VAL A 85 5.86 -11.94 22.73
N ILE A 86 4.91 -11.78 23.65
CA ILE A 86 4.35 -10.48 24.01
C ILE A 86 4.47 -10.28 25.52
N ALA A 87 5.32 -9.35 25.95
CA ALA A 87 5.49 -8.98 27.35
C ALA A 87 4.54 -7.82 27.70
N THR A 88 3.63 -8.06 28.65
CA THR A 88 2.52 -7.16 28.98
C THR A 88 2.38 -6.88 30.48
N THR A 89 3.42 -7.16 31.26
CA THR A 89 3.37 -7.00 32.72
C THR A 89 3.65 -5.56 33.14
N ASN A 90 3.24 -5.18 34.36
CA ASN A 90 3.63 -3.90 34.97
C ASN A 90 5.08 -3.91 35.50
N ASP A 91 5.76 -5.07 35.50
CA ASP A 91 7.15 -5.19 35.92
C ASP A 91 8.08 -5.02 34.71
N ARG A 92 8.70 -3.84 34.62
CA ARG A 92 9.64 -3.51 33.54
C ARG A 92 10.85 -4.43 33.50
N LYS A 93 11.37 -4.85 34.65
CA LYS A 93 12.54 -5.75 34.70
C LYS A 93 12.18 -7.12 34.15
N LEU A 94 11.00 -7.62 34.53
CA LEU A 94 10.48 -8.87 33.97
C LEU A 94 10.27 -8.77 32.45
N ASN A 95 9.68 -7.67 31.96
CA ASN A 95 9.48 -7.48 30.53
C ASN A 95 10.80 -7.46 29.75
N HIS A 96 11.86 -6.85 30.30
CA HIS A 96 13.18 -6.86 29.68
C HIS A 96 13.78 -8.26 29.67
N LEU A 97 13.69 -9.00 30.78
CA LEU A 97 14.14 -10.40 30.87
C LEU A 97 13.44 -11.29 29.84
N VAL A 98 12.13 -11.15 29.71
CA VAL A 98 11.32 -11.85 28.69
C VAL A 98 11.82 -11.52 27.28
N SER A 99 12.18 -10.26 27.01
CA SER A 99 12.76 -9.86 25.73
C SER A 99 14.13 -10.47 25.47
N GLU A 100 15.03 -10.44 26.46
CA GLU A 100 16.36 -11.03 26.37
C GLU A 100 16.27 -12.54 26.06
N HIS A 101 15.41 -13.27 26.78
CA HIS A 101 15.18 -14.68 26.53
C HIS A 101 14.62 -14.96 25.13
N ALA A 102 13.66 -14.17 24.65
CA ALA A 102 13.09 -14.33 23.32
C ALA A 102 14.14 -14.08 22.22
N GLN A 103 14.92 -13.00 22.35
CA GLN A 103 15.98 -12.65 21.39
C GLN A 103 17.09 -13.69 21.36
N ALA A 104 17.50 -14.23 22.51
CA ALA A 104 18.48 -15.31 22.59
C ALA A 104 18.05 -16.59 21.84
N ASN A 105 16.73 -16.78 21.65
CA ASN A 105 16.14 -17.91 20.92
C ASN A 105 15.67 -17.54 19.51
N ASN A 106 16.01 -16.35 18.99
CA ASN A 106 15.56 -15.82 17.70
C ASN A 106 14.02 -15.76 17.54
N ILE A 107 13.32 -15.53 18.65
CA ILE A 107 11.86 -15.38 18.68
C ILE A 107 11.51 -13.90 18.56
N LEU A 108 10.50 -13.56 17.74
CA LEU A 108 10.01 -12.19 17.65
C LEU A 108 9.42 -11.78 19.01
N VAL A 109 9.71 -10.57 19.47
CA VAL A 109 9.23 -10.09 20.77
C VAL A 109 8.70 -8.69 20.69
N ASN A 110 7.55 -8.49 21.31
CA ASN A 110 6.98 -7.19 21.58
C ASN A 110 6.91 -6.97 23.09
N VAL A 111 7.59 -5.93 23.57
CA VAL A 111 7.40 -5.40 24.93
C VAL A 111 6.46 -4.21 24.84
N VAL A 112 5.29 -4.32 25.45
CA VAL A 112 4.32 -3.22 25.45
C VAL A 112 4.91 -2.00 26.17
N ASP A 113 4.76 -0.83 25.55
CA ASP A 113 5.37 0.45 25.97
C ASP A 113 6.91 0.42 26.08
N GLY A 114 7.57 -0.57 25.46
CA GLY A 114 9.03 -0.73 25.46
C GLY A 114 9.58 -1.02 24.06
N PRO A 115 9.49 -0.08 23.09
CA PRO A 115 9.97 -0.30 21.72
C PRO A 115 11.48 -0.62 21.65
N ALA A 116 12.30 -0.05 22.53
CA ALA A 116 13.74 -0.33 22.61
C ALA A 116 14.07 -1.80 22.98
N PHE A 117 13.12 -2.53 23.54
CA PHE A 117 13.25 -3.94 23.92
C PHE A 117 12.39 -4.83 23.01
N SER A 118 11.94 -4.33 21.87
CA SER A 118 11.08 -5.06 20.94
C SER A 118 11.80 -5.29 19.62
N THR A 119 11.67 -6.50 19.07
CA THR A 119 12.08 -6.79 17.69
C THR A 119 10.93 -6.60 16.70
N VAL A 120 9.69 -6.54 17.20
CA VAL A 120 8.48 -6.23 16.43
C VAL A 120 7.56 -5.30 17.19
N ILE A 121 6.81 -4.49 16.45
CA ILE A 121 5.80 -3.57 16.98
C ILE A 121 4.42 -3.96 16.44
N PHE A 122 3.39 -3.69 17.24
CA PHE A 122 2.01 -3.81 16.79
C PHE A 122 1.55 -2.49 16.18
N PRO A 123 1.19 -2.46 14.89
CA PRO A 123 0.67 -1.27 14.26
C PRO A 123 -0.77 -1.02 14.71
N SER A 124 -1.28 0.16 14.35
CA SER A 124 -2.72 0.38 14.27
C SER A 124 -3.26 -0.30 13.00
N ILE A 125 -4.35 -1.06 13.13
CA ILE A 125 -4.88 -1.91 12.07
C ILE A 125 -6.27 -1.42 11.65
N VAL A 126 -6.50 -1.33 10.34
CA VAL A 126 -7.85 -1.31 9.74
C VAL A 126 -8.05 -2.65 9.08
N ASP A 127 -9.05 -3.40 9.54
CA ASP A 127 -9.35 -4.75 9.05
C ASP A 127 -10.62 -4.75 8.22
N ARG A 128 -10.48 -5.20 6.96
CA ARG A 128 -11.53 -5.50 5.99
C ARG A 128 -11.21 -6.83 5.31
N SER A 129 -10.79 -7.81 6.12
CA SER A 129 -10.26 -9.10 5.68
C SER A 129 -11.02 -9.66 4.47
N PRO A 130 -10.31 -10.04 3.39
CA PRO A 130 -8.85 -10.23 3.33
C PRO A 130 -8.02 -8.95 3.14
N ILE A 131 -8.62 -7.76 3.03
CA ILE A 131 -7.88 -6.49 2.92
C ILE A 131 -7.52 -5.98 4.32
N GLN A 132 -6.24 -5.68 4.54
CA GLN A 132 -5.73 -5.18 5.81
C GLN A 132 -4.80 -3.99 5.58
N ILE A 133 -4.90 -2.97 6.44
CA ILE A 133 -3.99 -1.82 6.44
C ILE A 133 -3.34 -1.71 7.82
N ALA A 134 -2.01 -1.61 7.83
CA ALA A 134 -1.21 -1.40 9.03
C ALA A 134 -0.56 -0.01 8.99
N ILE A 135 -0.72 0.75 10.08
CA ILE A 135 -0.21 2.12 10.22
C ILE A 135 0.65 2.17 11.48
N SER A 136 1.88 2.67 11.35
CA SER A 136 2.80 2.80 12.48
C SER A 136 3.67 4.05 12.34
N SER A 137 4.02 4.63 13.49
CA SER A 137 5.02 5.69 13.64
C SER A 137 6.25 5.22 14.42
N GLY A 138 6.46 3.90 14.56
CA GLY A 138 7.55 3.35 15.38
C GLY A 138 7.42 3.59 16.88
N GLY A 139 6.35 4.27 17.32
CA GLY A 139 6.15 4.71 18.70
C GLY A 139 6.13 6.23 18.87
N ASP A 140 6.57 7.00 17.87
CA ASP A 140 6.79 8.44 18.01
C ASP A 140 5.50 9.27 18.05
N ALA A 141 4.46 8.84 17.34
CA ALA A 141 3.24 9.62 17.16
C ALA A 141 1.96 8.74 17.23
N PRO A 142 1.63 8.16 18.40
CA PRO A 142 0.49 7.27 18.55
C PRO A 142 -0.86 7.97 18.29
N VAL A 143 -0.97 9.27 18.63
CA VAL A 143 -2.19 10.06 18.38
C VAL A 143 -2.41 10.28 16.89
N LEU A 144 -1.37 10.63 16.13
CA LEU A 144 -1.45 10.81 14.67
C LEU A 144 -1.85 9.49 13.98
N VAL A 145 -1.22 8.38 14.38
CA VAL A 145 -1.56 7.04 13.87
C VAL A 145 -3.03 6.70 14.10
N ARG A 146 -3.58 7.06 15.28
CA ARG A 146 -5.00 6.87 15.58
C ARG A 146 -5.90 7.73 14.67
N LEU A 147 -5.54 8.97 14.40
CA LEU A 147 -6.31 9.85 13.50
C LEU A 147 -6.32 9.32 12.07
N LEU A 148 -5.17 8.90 11.55
CA LEU A 148 -5.04 8.28 10.22
C LEU A 148 -5.88 6.99 10.11
N ARG A 149 -5.84 6.14 11.14
CA ARG A 149 -6.71 4.96 11.22
C ARG A 149 -8.18 5.35 11.13
N THR A 150 -8.62 6.34 11.91
CA THR A 150 -10.03 6.79 11.90
C THR A 150 -10.45 7.30 10.53
N GLN A 151 -9.59 8.03 9.82
CA GLN A 151 -9.88 8.46 8.45
C GLN A 151 -10.02 7.27 7.50
N LEU A 152 -9.09 6.30 7.56
CA LEU A 152 -9.12 5.12 6.70
C LEU A 152 -10.32 4.20 6.99
N GLU A 153 -10.74 4.07 8.25
CA GLU A 153 -11.97 3.35 8.62
C GLU A 153 -13.21 3.95 7.94
N GLY A 154 -13.26 5.29 7.81
CA GLY A 154 -14.35 5.99 7.12
C GLY A 154 -14.27 5.92 5.60
N LEU A 155 -13.06 5.86 5.04
CA LEU A 155 -12.84 5.80 3.60
C LEU A 155 -13.06 4.40 3.00
N ILE A 156 -12.91 3.33 3.80
CA ILE A 156 -12.94 1.95 3.31
C ILE A 156 -14.22 1.25 3.77
N PRO A 157 -15.21 1.05 2.87
CA PRO A 157 -16.47 0.40 3.21
C PRO A 157 -16.29 -1.01 3.78
N THR A 158 -17.19 -1.44 4.65
CA THR A 158 -17.18 -2.81 5.20
C THR A 158 -17.34 -3.89 4.13
N GLY A 159 -18.12 -3.61 3.08
CA GLY A 159 -18.30 -4.51 1.92
C GLY A 159 -17.05 -4.69 1.03
N THR A 160 -15.94 -3.99 1.31
CA THR A 160 -14.64 -4.25 0.65
C THR A 160 -14.19 -5.70 0.85
N SER A 161 -14.53 -6.30 1.98
CA SER A 161 -14.29 -7.72 2.27
C SER A 161 -14.96 -8.64 1.24
N HIS A 162 -16.20 -8.35 0.86
CA HIS A 162 -16.96 -9.09 -0.15
C HIS A 162 -16.35 -8.93 -1.54
N LEU A 163 -15.98 -7.71 -1.91
CA LEU A 163 -15.36 -7.42 -3.21
C LEU A 163 -14.02 -8.18 -3.35
N ALA A 164 -13.18 -8.14 -2.33
CA ALA A 164 -11.90 -8.84 -2.33
C ALA A 164 -12.07 -10.37 -2.33
N SER A 165 -13.05 -10.89 -1.57
CA SER A 165 -13.39 -12.32 -1.58
C SER A 165 -13.91 -12.79 -2.94
N LEU A 166 -14.76 -11.98 -3.58
CA LEU A 166 -15.26 -12.23 -4.94
C LEU A 166 -14.11 -12.24 -5.95
N ALA A 167 -13.22 -11.25 -5.90
CA ALA A 167 -12.03 -11.21 -6.74
C ALA A 167 -11.13 -12.43 -6.56
N GLY A 168 -10.93 -12.88 -5.31
CA GLY A 168 -10.19 -14.10 -5.00
C GLY A 168 -10.78 -15.35 -5.63
N ARG A 169 -12.11 -15.51 -5.60
CA ARG A 169 -12.81 -16.66 -6.22
C ARG A 169 -12.70 -16.67 -7.74
N PHE A 170 -12.80 -15.50 -8.38
CA PHE A 170 -12.76 -15.37 -9.83
C PHE A 170 -11.35 -15.26 -10.42
N ARG A 171 -10.31 -15.17 -9.57
CA ARG A 171 -8.92 -14.95 -9.99
C ARG A 171 -8.45 -15.93 -11.07
N GLU A 172 -8.65 -17.23 -10.88
CA GLU A 172 -8.20 -18.24 -11.85
C GLU A 172 -9.05 -18.24 -13.12
N THR A 173 -10.36 -17.98 -13.02
CA THR A 173 -11.25 -17.83 -14.20
C THR A 173 -10.84 -16.64 -15.07
N VAL A 174 -10.57 -15.48 -14.47
CA VAL A 174 -10.06 -14.29 -15.16
C VAL A 174 -8.69 -14.60 -15.77
N LYS A 175 -7.81 -15.27 -15.02
CA LYS A 175 -6.48 -15.66 -15.52
C LYS A 175 -6.53 -16.62 -16.71
N ALA A 176 -7.52 -17.51 -16.76
CA ALA A 176 -7.73 -18.41 -17.88
C ALA A 176 -8.32 -17.70 -19.11
N LYS A 177 -9.16 -16.67 -18.91
CA LYS A 177 -9.78 -15.90 -20.01
C LYS A 177 -8.82 -14.93 -20.68
N PHE A 178 -7.94 -14.29 -19.91
CA PHE A 178 -7.03 -13.26 -20.42
C PHE A 178 -5.57 -13.75 -20.45
N SER A 179 -4.98 -13.76 -21.64
CA SER A 179 -3.58 -14.16 -21.87
C SER A 179 -2.58 -13.11 -21.38
N SER A 180 -2.92 -11.81 -21.51
CA SER A 180 -2.07 -10.69 -21.10
C SER A 180 -2.25 -10.33 -19.63
N GLY A 181 -1.15 -9.93 -18.97
CA GLY A 181 -1.21 -9.33 -17.64
C GLY A 181 -1.92 -7.98 -17.62
N LEU A 182 -1.83 -7.22 -18.72
CA LEU A 182 -2.42 -5.89 -18.87
C LEU A 182 -3.95 -5.97 -18.98
N ASP A 183 -4.47 -6.86 -19.82
CA ASP A 183 -5.92 -7.05 -19.97
C ASP A 183 -6.57 -7.49 -18.66
N ARG A 184 -5.91 -8.38 -17.91
CA ARG A 184 -6.37 -8.78 -16.56
C ARG A 184 -6.44 -7.60 -15.61
N LYS A 185 -5.44 -6.72 -15.64
CA LYS A 185 -5.40 -5.53 -14.80
C LYS A 185 -6.51 -4.57 -15.18
N ALA A 186 -6.64 -4.24 -16.46
CA ALA A 186 -7.68 -3.35 -16.97
C ALA A 186 -9.08 -3.87 -16.61
N PHE A 187 -9.31 -5.18 -16.77
CA PHE A 187 -10.52 -5.85 -16.33
C PHE A 187 -10.78 -5.63 -14.83
N TRP A 188 -9.81 -5.95 -13.96
CA TRP A 188 -9.99 -5.79 -12.51
C TRP A 188 -10.20 -4.34 -12.08
N GLU A 189 -9.49 -3.39 -12.69
CA GLU A 189 -9.72 -1.97 -12.42
C GLU A 189 -11.15 -1.55 -12.77
N GLY A 190 -11.65 -1.95 -13.94
CA GLY A 190 -13.03 -1.69 -14.34
C GLY A 190 -14.05 -2.32 -13.37
N ILE A 191 -13.79 -3.52 -12.88
CA ILE A 191 -14.62 -4.19 -11.87
C ILE A 191 -14.60 -3.42 -10.54
N PHE A 192 -13.42 -3.00 -10.07
CA PHE A 192 -13.26 -2.35 -8.76
C PHE A 192 -13.73 -0.90 -8.74
N SER A 193 -13.86 -0.24 -9.89
CA SER A 193 -14.43 1.09 -10.02
C SER A 193 -15.85 1.12 -10.60
N GLY A 194 -16.46 -0.06 -10.83
CA GLY A 194 -17.72 -0.19 -11.55
C GLY A 194 -18.88 -0.71 -10.70
N PRO A 195 -20.01 -1.08 -11.36
CA PRO A 195 -21.23 -1.54 -10.69
C PRO A 195 -21.04 -2.76 -9.77
N VAL A 196 -20.07 -3.63 -10.08
CA VAL A 196 -19.74 -4.79 -9.23
C VAL A 196 -19.28 -4.34 -7.84
N ALA A 197 -18.40 -3.33 -7.77
CA ALA A 197 -17.91 -2.80 -6.52
C ALA A 197 -19.04 -2.16 -5.70
N GLU A 198 -19.92 -1.38 -6.35
CA GLU A 198 -21.07 -0.75 -5.68
C GLU A 198 -22.01 -1.79 -5.03
N GLN A 199 -22.34 -2.86 -5.75
CA GLN A 199 -23.17 -3.94 -5.21
C GLN A 199 -22.46 -4.69 -4.07
N ALA A 200 -21.15 -4.91 -4.17
CA ALA A 200 -20.37 -5.52 -3.09
C ALA A 200 -20.35 -4.64 -1.83
N TYR A 201 -20.20 -3.32 -1.98
CA TYR A 201 -20.25 -2.35 -0.88
C TYR A 201 -21.64 -2.27 -0.23
N ALA A 202 -22.70 -2.44 -1.02
CA ALA A 202 -24.09 -2.50 -0.55
C ALA A 202 -24.48 -3.85 0.06
N ASN A 203 -23.56 -4.81 0.19
CA ASN A 203 -23.80 -6.20 0.63
C ASN A 203 -24.73 -7.03 -0.28
N ASN A 204 -24.91 -6.62 -1.53
CA ASN A 204 -25.65 -7.37 -2.56
C ASN A 204 -24.73 -8.37 -3.26
N THR A 205 -24.18 -9.33 -2.50
CA THR A 205 -23.11 -10.23 -2.96
C THR A 205 -23.50 -11.10 -4.16
N ALA A 206 -24.74 -11.59 -4.21
CA ALA A 206 -25.24 -12.39 -5.33
C ALA A 206 -25.31 -11.58 -6.64
N GLU A 207 -25.73 -10.31 -6.56
CA GLU A 207 -25.80 -9.44 -7.72
C GLU A 207 -24.41 -9.01 -8.20
N ALA A 208 -23.50 -8.72 -7.26
CA ALA A 208 -22.10 -8.44 -7.59
C ALA A 208 -21.45 -9.60 -8.35
N GLU A 209 -21.72 -10.84 -7.93
CA GLU A 209 -21.22 -12.05 -8.60
C GLU A 209 -21.83 -12.26 -9.99
N ARG A 210 -23.14 -12.00 -10.15
CA ARG A 210 -23.83 -12.03 -11.44
C ARG A 210 -23.22 -11.02 -12.41
N LEU A 211 -23.07 -9.76 -11.98
CA LEU A 211 -22.48 -8.69 -12.80
C LEU A 211 -21.02 -8.98 -13.18
N LEU A 212 -20.23 -9.57 -12.26
CA LEU A 212 -18.85 -9.96 -12.57
C LEU A 212 -18.79 -11.06 -13.64
N SER A 213 -19.70 -12.04 -13.56
CA SER A 213 -19.82 -13.12 -14.54
C SER A 213 -20.23 -12.56 -15.92
N ASP A 214 -21.23 -11.69 -15.95
CA ASP A 214 -21.66 -10.99 -17.17
C ASP A 214 -20.54 -10.15 -17.78
N ALA A 215 -19.78 -9.42 -16.95
CA ALA A 215 -18.65 -8.61 -17.38
C ALA A 215 -17.52 -9.46 -17.94
N LEU A 216 -17.31 -10.66 -17.38
CA LEU A 216 -16.39 -11.63 -17.96
C LEU A 216 -16.87 -12.05 -19.33
N ASP A 217 -18.09 -12.54 -19.46
CA ASP A 217 -18.63 -13.10 -20.70
C ASP A 217 -18.65 -12.10 -21.86
N ASN A 218 -18.99 -10.84 -21.57
CA ASN A 218 -19.12 -9.78 -22.57
C ASN A 218 -17.82 -9.00 -22.86
N HIS A 219 -16.68 -9.36 -22.26
CA HIS A 219 -15.43 -8.64 -22.49
C HIS A 219 -14.85 -8.95 -23.88
N SER A 220 -15.14 -8.09 -24.86
CA SER A 220 -14.61 -8.16 -26.22
C SER A 220 -13.53 -7.10 -26.46
N ASN A 221 -12.32 -7.61 -26.68
CA ASN A 221 -11.14 -6.98 -27.28
C ASN A 221 -10.40 -5.86 -26.54
N ILE A 222 -9.08 -5.93 -26.72
CA ILE A 222 -8.02 -5.02 -26.26
C ILE A 222 -8.41 -3.58 -26.60
N GLU A 223 -8.71 -2.77 -25.58
CA GLU A 223 -8.74 -1.33 -25.75
C GLU A 223 -7.31 -0.85 -26.04
N ILE A 224 -7.17 -0.03 -27.09
CA ILE A 224 -5.90 0.66 -27.36
C ILE A 224 -5.56 1.47 -26.09
N GLY A 225 -4.35 1.27 -25.56
CA GLY A 225 -3.86 1.98 -24.40
C GLY A 225 -3.74 3.48 -24.67
N GLU A 226 -3.70 4.28 -23.61
CA GLU A 226 -3.64 5.74 -23.71
C GLU A 226 -2.27 6.26 -23.23
N VAL A 227 -1.77 7.31 -23.88
CA VAL A 227 -0.53 8.00 -23.51
C VAL A 227 -0.85 9.28 -22.73
N TYR A 228 -0.30 9.42 -21.53
CA TYR A 228 -0.44 10.60 -20.70
C TYR A 228 0.87 11.38 -20.64
N LEU A 229 0.89 12.59 -21.18
CA LEU A 229 2.00 13.54 -21.06
C LEU A 229 1.80 14.32 -19.76
N VAL A 230 2.61 14.04 -18.74
CA VAL A 230 2.39 14.50 -17.37
C VAL A 230 3.52 15.41 -16.92
N GLY A 231 3.18 16.63 -16.49
CA GLY A 231 4.11 17.53 -15.83
C GLY A 231 4.44 17.07 -14.41
N ALA A 232 5.73 16.87 -14.14
CA ALA A 232 6.26 16.46 -12.84
C ALA A 232 6.33 17.59 -11.82
N GLY A 233 6.13 18.84 -12.25
CA GLY A 233 6.39 20.00 -11.41
C GLY A 233 7.90 20.30 -11.26
N PRO A 234 8.29 21.27 -10.42
CA PRO A 234 9.69 21.68 -10.22
C PRO A 234 10.49 20.73 -9.30
N GLY A 235 9.92 19.57 -8.94
CA GLY A 235 10.59 18.53 -8.17
C GLY A 235 10.04 18.27 -6.76
N ASP A 236 9.27 19.20 -6.17
CA ASP A 236 8.53 18.95 -4.92
C ASP A 236 7.29 18.07 -5.21
N PRO A 237 7.17 16.88 -4.59
CA PRO A 237 6.00 16.01 -4.73
C PRO A 237 4.66 16.69 -4.44
N ASP A 238 4.61 17.66 -3.53
CA ASP A 238 3.37 18.34 -3.14
C ASP A 238 2.90 19.36 -4.19
N LEU A 239 3.76 19.68 -5.17
CA LEU A 239 3.42 20.52 -6.33
C LEU A 239 2.91 19.70 -7.53
N LEU A 240 2.78 18.38 -7.39
CA LEU A 240 2.08 17.56 -8.38
C LEU A 240 0.59 17.87 -8.37
N THR A 241 0.00 17.91 -9.57
CA THR A 241 -1.46 17.95 -9.66
C THR A 241 -2.05 16.61 -9.22
N PHE A 242 -3.24 16.63 -8.61
CA PHE A 242 -3.95 15.39 -8.26
C PHE A 242 -4.19 14.48 -9.47
N LYS A 243 -4.37 15.07 -10.66
CA LYS A 243 -4.51 14.31 -11.91
C LYS A 243 -3.21 13.61 -12.30
N ALA A 244 -2.06 14.29 -12.18
CA ALA A 244 -0.74 13.70 -12.42
C ALA A 244 -0.50 12.50 -11.50
N LEU A 245 -0.66 12.68 -10.19
CA LEU A 245 -0.49 11.60 -9.20
C LEU A 245 -1.39 10.40 -9.49
N ARG A 246 -2.67 10.64 -9.80
CA ARG A 246 -3.62 9.57 -10.14
C ARG A 246 -3.16 8.76 -11.35
N LEU A 247 -2.71 9.42 -12.41
CA LEU A 247 -2.25 8.76 -13.64
C LEU A 247 -0.92 8.03 -13.43
N MET A 248 0.01 8.60 -12.65
CA MET A 248 1.27 7.94 -12.27
C MET A 248 1.04 6.66 -11.45
N GLN A 249 -0.02 6.60 -10.65
CA GLN A 249 -0.42 5.40 -9.89
C GLN A 249 -1.11 4.34 -10.77
N GLN A 250 -1.68 4.74 -11.90
CA GLN A 250 -2.37 3.85 -12.85
C GLN A 250 -1.48 3.37 -13.99
N ALA A 251 -0.32 4.00 -14.20
CA ALA A 251 0.60 3.71 -15.30
C ALA A 251 1.10 2.26 -15.29
N ASP A 252 1.19 1.66 -16.47
CA ASP A 252 1.87 0.37 -16.69
C ASP A 252 3.34 0.55 -17.00
N ILE A 253 3.65 1.61 -17.74
CA ILE A 253 5.00 2.00 -18.09
C ILE A 253 5.13 3.52 -17.97
N VAL A 254 6.26 3.97 -17.41
CA VAL A 254 6.59 5.38 -17.23
C VAL A 254 7.90 5.68 -17.94
N PHE A 255 7.84 6.55 -18.95
CA PHE A 255 8.98 7.18 -19.60
C PHE A 255 9.26 8.50 -18.88
N TYR A 256 10.47 8.72 -18.38
CA TYR A 256 10.77 9.92 -17.59
C TYR A 256 12.09 10.58 -17.97
N ASP A 257 12.11 11.91 -17.92
CA ASP A 257 13.32 12.71 -18.17
C ASP A 257 14.35 12.58 -17.04
N PRO A 258 15.65 12.81 -17.33
CA PRO A 258 16.71 12.80 -16.31
C PRO A 258 16.49 13.82 -15.20
N ASP A 259 15.82 14.93 -15.52
CA ASP A 259 15.64 16.07 -14.61
C ASP A 259 14.46 15.86 -13.64
N VAL A 260 13.66 14.80 -13.82
CA VAL A 260 12.56 14.48 -12.91
C VAL A 260 13.11 14.03 -11.55
N SER A 261 12.66 14.68 -10.48
CA SER A 261 13.15 14.38 -9.12
C SER A 261 12.86 12.94 -8.68
N ALA A 262 13.81 12.33 -7.96
CA ALA A 262 13.64 10.99 -7.40
C ALA A 262 12.44 10.89 -6.43
N LYS A 263 12.09 12.00 -5.75
CA LYS A 263 10.93 12.04 -4.85
C LYS A 263 9.61 11.89 -5.62
N VAL A 264 9.50 12.55 -6.77
CA VAL A 264 8.34 12.41 -7.67
C VAL A 264 8.30 11.00 -8.29
N LEU A 265 9.45 10.45 -8.71
CA LEU A 265 9.53 9.07 -9.23
C LEU A 265 9.13 8.01 -8.21
N ASN A 266 9.34 8.26 -6.92
CA ASN A 266 8.89 7.36 -5.85
C ASN A 266 7.36 7.31 -5.69
N LEU A 267 6.64 8.30 -6.24
CA LEU A 267 5.18 8.31 -6.33
C LEU A 267 4.64 7.60 -7.57
N VAL A 268 5.49 7.09 -8.46
CA VAL A 268 5.05 6.17 -9.53
C VAL A 268 4.69 4.83 -8.90
N ARG A 269 3.65 4.18 -9.43
CA ARG A 269 3.27 2.81 -9.05
C ARG A 269 4.49 1.90 -8.97
N ARG A 270 4.64 1.14 -7.88
CA ARG A 270 5.82 0.28 -7.63
C ARG A 270 6.08 -0.74 -8.74
N ASP A 271 5.02 -1.31 -9.32
CA ASP A 271 5.10 -2.35 -10.33
C ASP A 271 5.09 -1.80 -11.78
N ALA A 272 5.09 -0.48 -11.97
CA ALA A 272 5.20 0.11 -13.30
C ALA A 272 6.63 -0.02 -13.83
N SER A 273 6.77 -0.40 -15.11
CA SER A 273 8.06 -0.39 -15.79
C SER A 273 8.56 1.05 -15.91
N ARG A 274 9.83 1.31 -15.60
CA ARG A 274 10.40 2.66 -15.65
C ARG A 274 11.47 2.72 -16.74
N VAL A 275 11.26 3.58 -17.74
CA VAL A 275 12.17 3.77 -18.86
C VAL A 275 12.76 5.18 -18.77
N HIS A 276 14.06 5.25 -18.53
CA HIS A 276 14.77 6.52 -18.47
C HIS A 276 15.03 7.04 -19.89
N VAL A 277 14.46 8.20 -20.24
CA VAL A 277 14.61 8.80 -21.56
C VAL A 277 15.62 9.95 -21.52
N GLY A 278 16.90 9.59 -21.50
CA GLY A 278 18.01 10.54 -21.49
C GLY A 278 19.19 10.02 -22.32
N ARG A 279 20.13 10.92 -22.63
CA ARG A 279 21.44 10.55 -23.21
C ARG A 279 22.23 9.74 -22.17
N ALA A 280 21.90 8.47 -22.00
CA ALA A 280 22.83 7.54 -21.38
C ALA A 280 24.07 7.47 -22.28
N GLU A 281 25.25 7.40 -21.67
CA GLU A 281 26.54 7.13 -22.29
C GLU A 281 26.60 5.70 -22.89
N SER A 282 25.55 5.27 -23.56
CA SER A 282 25.44 3.98 -24.23
C SER A 282 25.77 4.14 -25.71
N LYS A 283 26.35 3.09 -26.31
CA LYS A 283 26.81 3.04 -27.71
C LYS A 283 25.71 3.24 -28.77
N HIS A 284 24.46 3.48 -28.36
CA HIS A 284 23.32 3.76 -29.22
C HIS A 284 22.53 4.95 -28.67
N PRO A 285 22.68 6.17 -29.23
CA PRO A 285 21.92 7.32 -28.77
C PRO A 285 20.42 7.07 -28.94
N VAL A 286 19.66 7.22 -27.86
CA VAL A 286 18.19 7.21 -27.90
C VAL A 286 17.77 8.54 -28.55
N THR A 287 17.33 8.50 -29.81
CA THR A 287 16.77 9.64 -30.51
C THR A 287 15.35 9.91 -30.02
N GLN A 288 14.86 11.15 -30.15
CA GLN A 288 13.48 11.51 -29.79
C GLN A 288 12.44 10.66 -30.54
N GLU A 289 12.70 10.37 -31.82
CA GLU A 289 11.87 9.47 -32.64
C GLU A 289 11.75 8.07 -32.02
N ASN A 290 12.83 7.53 -31.43
CA ASN A 290 12.78 6.23 -30.77
C ASN A 290 11.91 6.27 -29.50
N ILE A 291 11.85 7.39 -28.78
CA ILE A 291 11.01 7.54 -27.58
C ILE A 291 9.54 7.52 -27.98
N SER A 292 9.14 8.36 -28.94
CA SER A 292 7.76 8.42 -29.45
C SER A 292 7.30 7.07 -29.99
N GLN A 293 8.14 6.41 -30.78
CA GLN A 293 7.84 5.09 -31.33
C GLN A 293 7.62 4.04 -30.23
N THR A 294 8.51 3.99 -29.24
CA THR A 294 8.38 3.02 -28.13
C THR A 294 7.13 3.29 -27.28
N MET A 295 6.75 4.55 -27.09
CA MET A 295 5.50 4.92 -26.41
C MET A 295 4.27 4.46 -27.19
N ILE A 296 4.24 4.69 -28.51
CA ILE A 296 3.15 4.28 -29.41
C ILE A 296 3.01 2.75 -29.42
N GLU A 297 4.12 2.03 -29.55
CA GLU A 297 4.13 0.56 -29.51
C GLU A 297 3.60 0.04 -28.17
N SER A 298 4.01 0.66 -27.06
CA SER A 298 3.52 0.30 -25.73
C SER A 298 2.01 0.55 -25.60
N ALA A 299 1.52 1.70 -26.06
CA ALA A 299 0.10 2.03 -26.04
C ALA A 299 -0.73 1.09 -26.93
N THR A 300 -0.21 0.73 -28.11
CA THR A 300 -0.86 -0.23 -29.02
C THR A 300 -1.00 -1.62 -28.41
N GLN A 301 -0.14 -1.99 -27.45
CA GLN A 301 -0.25 -3.23 -26.66
C GLN A 301 -1.25 -3.13 -25.49
N GLY A 302 -2.00 -2.03 -25.38
CA GLY A 302 -2.98 -1.80 -24.31
C GLY A 302 -2.40 -1.20 -23.03
N ASN A 303 -1.12 -0.80 -23.01
CA ASN A 303 -0.52 -0.20 -21.81
C ASN A 303 -1.04 1.22 -21.58
N ARG A 304 -1.28 1.58 -20.32
CA ARG A 304 -1.34 2.99 -19.92
C ARG A 304 0.08 3.54 -19.81
N VAL A 305 0.46 4.39 -20.76
CA VAL A 305 1.80 4.94 -20.87
C VAL A 305 1.82 6.31 -20.21
N VAL A 306 2.70 6.56 -19.26
CA VAL A 306 2.95 7.91 -18.75
C VAL A 306 4.28 8.40 -19.28
N ARG A 307 4.27 9.56 -19.92
CA ARG A 307 5.45 10.34 -20.26
C ARG A 307 5.59 11.47 -19.24
N LEU A 308 6.47 11.26 -18.27
CA LEU A 308 6.73 12.19 -17.19
C LEU A 308 7.81 13.19 -17.61
N VAL A 309 7.43 14.46 -17.68
CA VAL A 309 8.26 15.57 -18.16
C VAL A 309 8.52 16.51 -17.01
N ASP A 310 9.75 17.02 -16.88
CA ASP A 310 10.08 18.00 -15.85
C ASP A 310 9.27 19.31 -16.02
N GLY A 311 8.78 19.87 -14.91
CA GLY A 311 7.94 21.06 -14.94
C GLY A 311 6.58 20.85 -15.62
N ASP A 312 6.34 21.58 -16.71
CA ASP A 312 5.11 21.51 -17.52
C ASP A 312 5.41 20.99 -18.94
N PRO A 313 4.63 20.02 -19.48
CA PRO A 313 4.92 19.41 -20.78
C PRO A 313 4.92 20.39 -21.96
N LEU A 314 4.09 21.43 -21.92
CA LEU A 314 3.93 22.37 -23.03
C LEU A 314 4.86 23.58 -22.93
N ILE A 315 5.46 23.83 -21.76
CA ILE A 315 6.42 24.93 -21.54
C ILE A 315 7.87 24.43 -21.73
N ALA A 316 8.17 23.19 -21.32
CA ALA A 316 9.53 22.63 -21.41
C ALA A 316 10.00 22.27 -22.83
N GLY A 317 9.17 22.53 -23.86
CA GLY A 317 9.55 22.48 -25.28
C GLY A 317 9.88 21.11 -25.89
N LYS A 318 9.88 20.03 -25.09
CA LYS A 318 10.25 18.67 -25.53
C LYS A 318 9.07 17.82 -25.99
N SER A 319 7.85 18.13 -25.55
CA SER A 319 6.67 17.28 -25.81
C SER A 319 5.91 17.60 -27.10
N SER A 320 6.22 18.70 -27.80
CA SER A 320 5.54 19.04 -29.06
C SER A 320 5.75 17.96 -30.14
N LEU A 321 6.98 17.49 -30.31
CA LEU A 321 7.33 16.41 -31.24
C LEU A 321 6.68 15.08 -30.86
N GLU A 322 6.60 14.79 -29.55
CA GLU A 322 5.93 13.59 -29.04
C GLU A 322 4.43 13.63 -29.35
N ILE A 323 3.79 14.80 -29.17
CA ILE A 323 2.37 15.02 -29.47
C ILE A 323 2.11 14.86 -30.97
N GLU A 324 2.96 15.42 -31.84
CA GLU A 324 2.83 15.28 -33.29
C GLU A 324 2.87 13.81 -33.73
N ALA A 325 3.84 13.04 -33.21
CA ALA A 325 3.94 11.61 -33.50
C ALA A 325 2.71 10.82 -33.03
N LEU A 326 2.19 11.13 -31.84
CA LEU A 326 0.98 10.48 -31.30
C LEU A 326 -0.26 10.79 -32.15
N MET A 327 -0.40 12.03 -32.62
CA MET A 327 -1.48 12.44 -33.53
C MET A 327 -1.38 11.71 -34.87
N GLU A 328 -0.19 11.64 -35.47
CA GLU A 328 0.04 10.96 -36.76
C GLU A 328 -0.38 9.49 -36.70
N HIS A 329 -0.06 8.81 -35.59
CA HIS A 329 -0.38 7.40 -35.37
C HIS A 329 -1.77 7.16 -34.78
N LYS A 330 -2.58 8.22 -34.60
CA LYS A 330 -3.93 8.16 -33.99
C LYS A 330 -3.95 7.44 -32.65
N THR A 331 -2.87 7.55 -31.87
CA THR A 331 -2.77 6.97 -30.53
C THR A 331 -3.53 7.87 -29.56
N PRO A 332 -4.48 7.36 -28.75
CA PRO A 332 -5.15 8.16 -27.73
C PRO A 332 -4.14 8.77 -26.77
N PHE A 333 -4.25 10.08 -26.53
CA PHE A 333 -3.37 10.75 -25.59
C PHE A 333 -4.04 11.92 -24.87
N GLN A 334 -3.48 12.27 -23.72
CA GLN A 334 -3.90 13.42 -22.93
C GLN A 334 -2.69 14.14 -22.33
N VAL A 335 -2.74 15.47 -22.35
CA VAL A 335 -1.75 16.33 -21.67
C VAL A 335 -2.28 16.72 -20.29
N VAL A 336 -1.43 16.61 -19.28
CA VAL A 336 -1.69 16.98 -17.89
C VAL A 336 -0.68 18.05 -17.51
N PRO A 337 -1.12 19.30 -17.31
CA PRO A 337 -0.22 20.39 -17.00
C PRO A 337 0.45 20.17 -15.64
N GLY A 338 1.62 20.78 -15.50
CA GLY A 338 2.42 20.79 -14.28
C GLY A 338 2.77 22.21 -13.86
N ILE A 339 3.28 22.35 -12.64
CA ILE A 339 3.85 23.62 -12.21
C ILE A 339 5.21 23.79 -12.89
N THR A 340 5.35 24.80 -13.77
CA THR A 340 6.63 25.07 -14.43
C THR A 340 7.71 25.49 -13.43
N ALA A 341 8.97 25.18 -13.73
CA ALA A 341 10.13 25.54 -12.93
C ALA A 341 10.19 27.05 -12.62
N ALA A 342 9.76 27.90 -13.56
CA ALA A 342 9.69 29.35 -13.34
C ALA A 342 8.75 29.71 -12.17
N ALA A 343 7.52 29.17 -12.16
CA ALA A 343 6.53 29.43 -11.11
C ALA A 343 6.95 28.86 -9.75
N GLY A 344 7.57 27.67 -9.75
CA GLY A 344 8.12 27.06 -8.54
C GLY A 344 9.26 27.89 -7.94
N SER A 345 10.21 28.32 -8.78
CA SER A 345 11.37 29.09 -8.36
C SER A 345 10.98 30.45 -7.76
N ILE A 346 10.01 31.12 -8.36
CA ILE A 346 9.48 32.40 -7.89
C ILE A 346 8.79 32.27 -6.53
N SER A 347 7.98 31.23 -6.36
CA SER A 347 7.30 30.97 -5.09
C SER A 347 8.29 30.66 -3.96
N HIS A 348 9.43 30.03 -4.27
CA HIS A 348 10.51 29.81 -3.31
C HIS A 348 11.39 31.04 -3.07
N ALA A 349 11.54 31.92 -4.07
CA ALA A 349 12.29 33.16 -3.96
C ALA A 349 11.50 34.30 -3.28
N GLU A 350 10.19 34.11 -3.07
CA GLU A 350 9.25 35.14 -2.58
C GLU A 350 9.22 36.42 -3.44
N ASP A 351 9.62 36.31 -4.72
CA ASP A 351 9.73 37.45 -5.65
C ASP A 351 8.75 37.29 -6.82
N PRO A 352 7.62 38.03 -6.82
CA PRO A 352 6.54 37.79 -7.77
C PRO A 352 6.96 38.09 -9.21
N LEU A 353 6.51 37.23 -10.14
CA LEU A 353 6.78 37.37 -11.58
C LEU A 353 6.32 38.73 -12.13
N THR A 354 5.27 39.30 -11.55
CA THR A 354 4.77 40.65 -11.85
C THR A 354 4.43 41.38 -10.55
N ASP A 355 4.75 42.67 -10.49
CA ASP A 355 4.32 43.59 -9.43
C ASP A 355 3.75 44.84 -10.12
N LYS A 356 2.86 45.57 -9.44
CA LYS A 356 2.21 46.80 -9.93
C LYS A 356 3.18 47.88 -10.41
N ARG A 357 4.48 47.72 -10.15
CA ARG A 357 5.58 48.60 -10.56
C ARG A 357 6.15 48.24 -11.95
N ASN A 358 6.01 47.00 -12.41
CA ASN A 358 6.56 46.47 -13.67
C ASN A 358 5.48 45.65 -14.40
N ASP A 359 4.50 46.33 -14.99
CA ASP A 359 3.26 45.71 -15.51
C ASP A 359 3.26 45.48 -17.03
N SER A 360 4.43 45.41 -17.68
CA SER A 360 4.46 45.48 -19.15
C SER A 360 4.92 44.26 -19.92
N ASP A 361 5.59 43.24 -19.36
CA ASP A 361 5.83 41.98 -20.08
C ASP A 361 6.35 40.86 -19.15
N ILE A 362 5.75 39.67 -19.24
CA ILE A 362 6.34 38.43 -18.69
C ILE A 362 7.33 37.91 -19.75
N THR A 363 8.62 38.12 -19.53
CA THR A 363 9.66 37.47 -20.35
C THR A 363 9.94 36.10 -19.74
N ILE A 364 9.49 35.03 -20.41
CA ILE A 364 9.72 33.63 -20.03
C ILE A 364 11.10 33.18 -20.51
#